data_AF-A0A536XFX3-F1
#
_entry.id   AF-A0A536XFX3-F1
#
_cell.length_a   1.000
_cell.length_b   1.000
_cell.length_c   1.000
_cell.angle_alpha   90.00
_cell.angle_beta   90.00
_cell.angle_gamma   90.00
#
_symmetry.space_group_name_H-M   'P 1'
#
loop_
_entity.id
_entity.type
_entity.pdbx_description
1 polymer ?
#
loop_
_entity_poly.entity_id
_entity_poly.type
_entity_poly.pdbx_seq_one_letter_code
_entity_poly.pdbx_strand_id
1 'polypeptide(L)'
;MQRYLLFVDDLSTWVGKTFAWCILALTLATSYDVVMRYVFSAPTGWAYDTEYILYGTLFMMAGAYAVSQDAHVRGDFVARMLPVKVRAGIELACLILFFFPAMLALLYSGYGTFTSRGCRTSTARRAQQGRQSIRSRRS
;
A
#
# COMPACT_ATOMS: atom_id res chain seq x y z
N MET A 1 32.42 -19.31 1.50
CA MET A 1 31.60 -18.61 0.50
C MET A 1 30.20 -19.22 0.32
N GLN A 2 30.05 -20.53 0.11
CA GLN A 2 28.73 -21.17 -0.11
C GLN A 2 27.71 -21.00 1.04
N ARG A 3 28.15 -20.97 2.30
CA ARG A 3 27.25 -20.85 3.46
C ARG A 3 26.49 -19.52 3.54
N TYR A 4 27.06 -18.45 2.97
CA TYR A 4 26.40 -17.13 2.90
C TYR A 4 25.29 -17.11 1.86
N LEU A 5 25.50 -17.78 0.72
CA LEU A 5 24.49 -17.88 -0.33
C LEU A 5 23.27 -18.67 0.17
N LEU A 6 23.51 -19.84 0.77
CA LEU A 6 22.45 -20.67 1.34
C LEU A 6 21.67 -19.95 2.45
N PHE A 7 22.34 -19.15 3.27
CA PHE A 7 21.68 -18.35 4.31
C PHE A 7 20.72 -17.30 3.72
N VAL A 8 21.11 -16.65 2.61
CA VAL A 8 20.27 -15.65 1.92
C VAL A 8 19.06 -16.32 1.25
N ASP A 9 19.25 -17.51 0.67
CA ASP A 9 18.17 -18.28 0.04
C ASP A 9 17.15 -18.78 1.10
N ASP A 10 17.64 -19.27 2.23
CA ASP A 10 16.80 -19.71 3.36
C ASP A 10 16.04 -18.53 3.98
N LEU A 11 16.72 -17.39 4.16
CA LEU A 11 16.08 -16.17 4.68
C LEU A 11 14.94 -15.70 3.75
N SER A 12 15.18 -15.66 2.44
CA SER A 12 14.15 -15.26 1.46
C SER A 12 12.96 -16.21 1.48
N THR A 13 13.21 -17.52 1.58
CA THR A 13 12.15 -18.54 1.67
C THR A 13 11.34 -18.42 2.96
N TRP A 14 12.01 -18.13 4.08
CA TRP A 14 11.37 -17.97 5.38
C TRP A 14 10.52 -16.70 5.46
N VAL A 15 11.03 -15.59 4.91
CA VAL A 15 10.29 -14.33 4.79
C VAL A 15 9.04 -14.51 3.93
N GLY A 16 9.15 -15.18 2.78
CA GLY A 16 8.00 -15.49 1.92
C GLY A 16 6.93 -16.33 2.63
N LYS A 17 7.33 -17.36 3.38
CA LYS A 17 6.40 -18.16 4.21
C LYS A 17 5.71 -17.33 5.29
N THR A 18 6.43 -16.43 5.94
CA THR A 18 5.86 -15.55 6.97
C THR A 18 4.81 -14.61 6.36
N PHE A 19 5.07 -14.09 5.16
CA PHE A 19 4.14 -13.24 4.43
C PHE A 19 2.89 -13.96 3.93
N ALA A 20 2.97 -15.25 3.63
CA ALA A 20 1.78 -16.05 3.31
C ALA A 20 0.77 -16.04 4.47
N TRP A 21 1.24 -16.03 5.72
CA TRP A 21 0.36 -15.87 6.89
C TRP A 21 -0.25 -14.47 6.99
N CYS A 22 0.47 -13.42 6.57
CA CYS A 22 -0.06 -12.06 6.53
C CYS A 22 -1.24 -11.92 5.55
N ILE A 23 -1.24 -12.65 4.43
CA ILE A 23 -2.36 -12.66 3.46
C ILE A 23 -3.62 -13.25 4.11
N LEU A 24 -3.47 -14.33 4.89
CA LEU A 24 -4.60 -14.90 5.64
C LEU A 24 -5.11 -13.93 6.70
N ALA A 25 -4.21 -13.28 7.45
CA ALA A 25 -4.57 -12.29 8.45
C ALA A 25 -5.34 -11.10 7.84
N LEU A 26 -4.88 -10.60 6.68
CA LEU A 26 -5.57 -9.55 5.94
C LEU A 26 -6.97 -10.00 5.50
N THR A 27 -7.09 -11.19 4.92
CA THR A 27 -8.37 -11.72 4.44
C THR A 27 -9.39 -11.84 5.58
N LEU A 28 -8.95 -12.28 6.76
CA LEU A 28 -9.77 -12.34 7.96
C LEU A 28 -10.15 -10.94 8.46
N ALA A 29 -9.21 -9.99 8.47
CA ALA A 29 -9.46 -8.61 8.89
C ALA A 29 -10.51 -7.92 7.99
N THR A 30 -10.38 -8.04 6.66
CA THR A 30 -11.36 -7.49 5.73
C THR A 30 -12.72 -8.20 5.84
N SER A 31 -12.74 -9.52 6.03
CA SER A 31 -14.00 -10.25 6.26
C SER A 31 -14.70 -9.79 7.54
N TYR A 32 -13.93 -9.56 8.62
CA TYR A 32 -14.44 -9.03 9.88
C TYR A 32 -15.01 -7.61 9.70
N ASP A 33 -14.29 -6.72 9.01
CA ASP A 33 -14.76 -5.35 8.79
C ASP A 33 -16.07 -5.33 7.98
N VAL A 34 -16.16 -6.12 6.92
CA VAL A 34 -17.39 -6.28 6.11
C VAL A 34 -18.55 -6.75 6.97
N VAL A 35 -18.35 -7.77 7.81
CA VAL A 35 -19.41 -8.25 8.73
C VAL A 35 -19.83 -7.15 9.71
N MET A 36 -18.88 -6.46 10.33
CA MET A 36 -19.20 -5.38 11.28
C MET A 36 -19.93 -4.21 10.63
N ARG A 37 -19.59 -3.89 9.39
CA ARG A 37 -20.17 -2.77 8.64
C ARG A 37 -21.56 -3.07 8.12
N TYR A 38 -21.79 -4.27 7.60
CA TYR A 38 -23.07 -4.63 6.98
C TYR A 38 -24.05 -5.32 7.94
N VAL A 39 -23.56 -6.09 8.90
CA VAL A 39 -24.43 -6.81 9.87
C VAL A 39 -24.66 -5.97 11.11
N PHE A 40 -23.58 -5.44 11.68
CA PHE A 40 -23.62 -4.74 12.97
C PHE A 40 -23.72 -3.22 12.84
N SER A 41 -23.65 -2.68 11.61
CA SER A 41 -23.67 -1.23 11.32
C SER A 41 -22.68 -0.41 12.15
N ALA A 42 -21.61 -1.04 12.66
CA ALA A 42 -20.66 -0.45 13.60
C ALA A 42 -19.25 -0.53 12.99
N PRO A 43 -18.79 0.49 12.24
CA PRO A 43 -17.48 0.47 11.61
C PRO A 43 -16.36 0.55 12.66
N THR A 44 -15.43 -0.40 12.62
CA THR A 44 -14.27 -0.45 13.50
C THR A 44 -13.08 0.28 12.88
N GLY A 45 -12.74 1.47 13.38
CA GLY A 45 -11.65 2.29 12.80
C GLY A 45 -10.28 1.60 12.76
N TRP A 46 -9.96 0.77 13.78
CA TRP A 46 -8.70 0.05 13.84
C TRP A 46 -8.55 -1.03 12.76
N ALA A 47 -9.67 -1.63 12.33
CA ALA A 47 -9.65 -2.67 11.30
C ALA A 47 -9.26 -2.07 9.94
N TYR A 48 -9.84 -0.92 9.60
CA TYR A 48 -9.53 -0.15 8.40
C TYR A 48 -8.06 0.30 8.33
N ASP A 49 -7.52 0.82 9.43
CA ASP A 49 -6.12 1.24 9.46
C ASP A 49 -5.17 0.03 9.33
N THR A 50 -5.54 -1.10 9.92
CA THR A 50 -4.75 -2.35 9.87
C THR A 50 -4.72 -2.95 8.47
N GLU A 51 -5.87 -3.07 7.80
CA GLU A 51 -5.93 -3.60 6.43
C GLU A 51 -5.16 -2.72 5.45
N TYR A 52 -5.23 -1.38 5.59
CA TYR A 52 -4.54 -0.45 4.71
C TYR A 52 -3.01 -0.64 4.75
N ILE A 53 -2.44 -0.80 5.95
CA ILE A 53 -0.99 -1.02 6.12
C ILE A 53 -0.60 -2.41 5.63
N LEU A 54 -1.40 -3.44 5.92
CA LEU A 54 -1.16 -4.81 5.45
C LEU A 54 -1.18 -4.89 3.92
N TYR A 55 -2.14 -4.25 3.25
CA TYR A 55 -2.18 -4.19 1.78
C TYR A 55 -0.89 -3.60 1.20
N GLY A 56 -0.42 -2.47 1.75
CA GLY A 56 0.84 -1.86 1.30
C GLY A 56 2.06 -2.74 1.53
N THR A 57 2.12 -3.39 2.69
CA THR A 57 3.23 -4.29 3.06
C THR A 57 3.26 -5.53 2.15
N LEU A 58 2.10 -6.14 1.89
CA LEU A 58 1.97 -7.27 0.98
C LEU A 58 2.34 -6.89 -0.46
N PHE A 59 1.94 -5.71 -0.93
CA PHE A 59 2.30 -5.22 -2.26
C PHE A 59 3.81 -5.08 -2.44
N MET A 60 4.49 -4.45 -1.47
CA MET A 60 5.95 -4.29 -1.52
C MET A 60 6.66 -5.64 -1.45
N MET A 61 6.18 -6.57 -0.61
CA MET A 61 6.77 -7.90 -0.52
C MET A 61 6.51 -8.75 -1.76
N ALA A 62 5.34 -8.64 -2.40
CA ALA A 62 5.07 -9.33 -3.66
C ALA A 62 6.07 -8.91 -4.75
N GLY A 63 6.42 -7.62 -4.81
CA GLY A 63 7.48 -7.12 -5.70
C GLY A 63 8.86 -7.69 -5.37
N ALA A 64 9.25 -7.65 -4.08
CA ALA A 64 10.54 -8.21 -3.64
C ALA A 64 10.63 -9.73 -3.90
N TYR A 65 9.56 -10.47 -3.63
CA TYR A 65 9.49 -11.91 -3.85
C TYR A 65 9.58 -12.26 -5.34
N ALA A 66 8.87 -11.54 -6.21
CA ALA A 66 8.92 -11.73 -7.65
C ALA A 66 10.34 -11.54 -8.23
N VAL A 67 11.09 -10.55 -7.72
CA VAL A 67 12.50 -10.33 -8.09
C VAL A 67 13.40 -11.43 -7.52
N SER A 68 13.22 -11.81 -6.25
CA SER A 68 14.08 -12.79 -5.57
C SER A 68 13.97 -14.20 -6.13
N GLN A 69 12.78 -14.60 -6.58
CA GLN A 69 12.53 -15.97 -6.98
C GLN A 69 12.96 -16.24 -8.43
N ASP A 70 13.50 -15.22 -9.13
CA ASP A 70 13.57 -15.19 -10.60
C ASP A 70 12.23 -15.62 -11.24
N ALA A 71 11.14 -15.54 -10.45
CA ALA A 71 9.78 -15.88 -10.80
C ALA A 71 9.14 -14.65 -11.44
N HIS A 72 9.88 -14.10 -12.40
CA HIS A 72 9.23 -13.83 -13.66
C HIS A 72 8.56 -15.16 -14.01
N VAL A 73 7.23 -15.17 -14.17
CA VAL A 73 6.65 -16.08 -15.13
C VAL A 73 7.46 -15.81 -16.39
N ARG A 74 8.53 -16.59 -16.63
CA ARG A 74 8.85 -16.98 -17.98
C ARG A 74 7.46 -17.32 -18.49
N GLY A 75 6.98 -16.62 -19.50
CA GLY A 75 6.20 -17.37 -20.46
C GLY A 75 7.13 -18.53 -20.78
N ASP A 76 6.96 -19.70 -20.13
CA ASP A 76 7.94 -20.78 -20.17
C ASP A 76 8.19 -21.22 -21.63
N PHE A 77 7.30 -20.77 -22.52
CA PHE A 77 7.41 -20.74 -23.97
C PHE A 77 7.92 -19.40 -24.56
N VAL A 78 7.37 -18.24 -24.17
CA VAL A 78 7.67 -16.92 -24.80
C VAL A 78 9.03 -16.34 -24.40
N ALA A 79 9.42 -16.46 -23.13
CA ALA A 79 10.69 -15.92 -22.61
C ALA A 79 11.92 -16.72 -23.05
N ARG A 80 11.74 -17.97 -23.51
CA ARG A 80 12.81 -18.76 -24.14
C ARG A 80 13.11 -18.33 -25.58
N MET A 81 12.15 -17.72 -26.27
CA MET A 81 12.33 -17.26 -27.67
C MET A 81 12.83 -15.82 -27.77
N LEU A 82 12.76 -15.04 -26.70
CA LEU A 82 13.11 -13.61 -26.71
C LEU A 82 14.57 -13.37 -26.26
N PRO A 83 15.32 -12.50 -26.95
CA PRO A 83 16.66 -12.12 -26.54
C PRO A 83 16.65 -11.33 -25.22
N VAL A 84 17.70 -11.50 -24.41
CA VAL A 84 17.85 -10.94 -23.04
C VAL A 84 17.56 -9.44 -22.97
N LYS A 85 17.90 -8.68 -24.03
CA LYS A 85 17.68 -7.23 -24.10
C LYS A 85 16.20 -6.84 -24.14
N VAL A 86 15.34 -7.65 -24.77
CA VAL A 86 13.90 -7.37 -24.87
C VAL A 86 13.20 -7.73 -23.56
N ARG A 87 13.63 -8.79 -22.88
CA ARG A 87 13.12 -9.17 -21.55
C ARG A 87 13.35 -8.05 -20.52
N ALA A 88 14.59 -7.56 -20.42
CA ALA A 88 14.92 -6.46 -19.52
C ALA A 88 14.18 -5.16 -19.87
N GLY A 89 13.95 -4.91 -21.17
CA GLY A 89 13.16 -3.78 -21.64
C GLY A 89 11.70 -3.84 -21.23
N ILE A 90 11.07 -5.03 -21.29
CA ILE A 90 9.68 -5.23 -20.88
C ILE A 90 9.53 -5.08 -19.36
N GLU A 91 10.44 -5.63 -18.56
CA GLU A 91 10.43 -5.44 -17.10
C GLU A 91 10.58 -3.97 -16.72
N LEU A 92 11.51 -3.25 -17.36
CA LEU A 92 11.69 -1.81 -17.14
C LEU A 92 10.47 -1.01 -17.58
N ALA A 93 9.88 -1.35 -18.73
CA ALA A 93 8.68 -0.68 -19.23
C ALA A 93 7.47 -0.93 -18.33
N CYS A 94 7.27 -2.15 -17.85
CA CYS A 94 6.19 -2.48 -16.91
C CYS A 94 6.39 -1.74 -15.58
N LEU A 95 7.62 -1.72 -15.05
CA LEU A 95 7.94 -0.95 -13.86
C LEU A 95 7.60 0.53 -14.07
N ILE A 96 8.06 1.14 -15.17
CA ILE A 96 7.81 2.56 -15.42
C ILE A 96 6.32 2.84 -15.61
N LEU A 97 5.65 2.04 -16.42
CA LEU A 97 4.27 2.27 -16.85
C LEU A 97 3.23 1.90 -15.79
N PHE A 98 3.54 1.05 -14.81
CA PHE A 98 2.64 0.80 -13.67
C PHE A 98 2.98 1.67 -12.44
N PHE A 99 4.27 1.87 -12.16
CA PHE A 99 4.71 2.55 -10.94
C PHE A 99 4.53 4.06 -11.00
N PHE A 100 5.03 4.72 -12.06
CA PHE A 100 4.97 6.18 -12.15
C PHE A 100 3.55 6.74 -12.24
N PRO A 101 2.61 6.19 -13.03
CA PRO A 101 1.26 6.73 -13.07
C PRO A 101 0.52 6.52 -11.75
N ALA A 102 0.74 5.40 -11.04
CA ALA A 102 0.19 5.20 -9.70
C ALA A 102 0.73 6.24 -8.71
N MET A 103 2.04 6.53 -8.75
CA MET A 103 2.69 7.54 -7.91
C MET A 103 2.18 8.96 -8.21
N LEU A 104 2.05 9.32 -9.49
CA LEU A 104 1.51 10.61 -9.93
C LEU A 104 0.03 10.78 -9.55
N ALA A 105 -0.78 9.73 -9.67
CA ALA A 105 -2.19 9.74 -9.26
C ALA A 105 -2.33 9.98 -7.74
N LEU A 106 -1.48 9.33 -6.93
CA LEU A 106 -1.43 9.56 -5.48
C LEU A 106 -1.03 11.00 -5.13
N LEU A 107 0.00 11.53 -5.78
CA LEU A 107 0.45 12.92 -5.58
C LEU A 107 -0.66 13.92 -5.95
N TYR A 108 -1.33 13.70 -7.07
CA TYR A 108 -2.44 14.56 -7.51
C TYR A 108 -3.61 14.54 -6.52
N SER A 109 -4.05 13.36 -6.09
CA SER A 109 -5.15 13.20 -5.14
C SER A 109 -4.82 13.78 -3.75
N GLY A 110 -3.58 13.57 -3.29
CA GLY A 110 -3.08 14.14 -2.04
C GLY A 110 -3.06 15.67 -2.05
N TYR A 111 -2.58 16.27 -3.14
CA TYR A 111 -2.53 17.72 -3.29
C TYR A 111 -3.93 18.35 -3.28
N GLY A 112 -4.91 17.73 -3.95
CA GLY A 112 -6.30 18.17 -3.94
C GLY A 112 -6.93 18.14 -2.54
N THR A 113 -6.61 17.12 -1.74
CA THR A 113 -7.13 16.98 -0.37
C THR A 113 -6.49 17.98 0.59
N PHE A 114 -5.19 18.25 0.45
CA PHE A 114 -4.47 19.18 1.33
C PHE A 114 -4.97 20.62 1.17
N THR A 115 -5.14 21.08 -0.07
CA THR A 115 -5.62 22.42 -0.38
C THR A 115 -7.06 22.65 0.11
N SER A 116 -7.94 21.67 -0.12
CA SER A 116 -9.35 21.78 0.26
C SER A 116 -9.61 21.60 1.76
N ARG A 117 -8.83 20.77 2.47
CA ARG A 117 -8.94 20.62 3.94
C ARG A 117 -8.27 21.78 4.70
N GLY A 118 -7.12 22.28 4.23
CA GLY A 118 -6.41 23.40 4.86
C GLY A 118 -7.25 24.69 4.90
N CYS A 119 -8.03 24.94 3.85
CA CYS A 119 -8.97 26.07 3.82
C CYS A 119 -10.13 25.88 4.81
N ARG A 120 -10.68 24.66 4.92
CA ARG A 120 -11.84 24.37 5.77
C ARG A 120 -11.53 24.46 7.27
N THR A 121 -10.36 23.96 7.69
CA THR A 121 -9.89 24.06 9.09
C THR A 121 -9.55 25.49 9.50
N SER A 122 -8.98 26.28 8.58
CA SER A 122 -8.64 27.69 8.83
C SER A 122 -9.88 28.55 9.06
N THR A 123 -10.93 28.35 8.26
CA THR A 123 -12.19 29.09 8.38
C THR A 123 -12.98 28.67 9.63
N ALA A 124 -12.99 27.39 9.98
CA ALA A 124 -13.64 26.88 11.20
C ALA A 124 -12.99 27.41 12.48
N ARG A 125 -11.65 27.48 12.54
CA ARG A 125 -10.93 28.06 13.69
C ARG A 125 -11.21 29.54 13.86
N ARG A 126 -11.22 30.33 12.77
CA ARG A 126 -11.55 31.77 12.84
C ARG A 126 -12.97 32.02 13.34
N ALA A 127 -13.94 31.20 12.93
CA ALA A 127 -15.32 31.29 13.42
C ALA A 127 -15.46 30.97 14.91
N GLN A 128 -14.74 29.95 15.42
CA GLN A 128 -14.73 29.63 16.85
C GLN A 128 -14.01 30.71 17.68
N GLN A 129 -12.90 31.25 17.19
CA GLN A 129 -12.12 32.27 17.89
C GLN A 129 -12.88 33.61 17.99
N GLY A 130 -13.66 33.98 16.96
CA GLY A 130 -14.57 35.12 17.02
C GLY A 130 -15.73 34.94 18.01
N ARG A 131 -16.26 33.72 18.16
CA ARG A 131 -17.28 33.43 19.20
C ARG A 131 -16.72 33.49 20.62
N GLN A 132 -15.46 33.07 20.82
CA GLN A 132 -14.82 33.14 22.13
C GLN A 132 -14.48 34.59 22.54
N SER A 133 -14.04 35.44 21.62
CA SER A 133 -13.75 36.84 21.93
C SER A 133 -14.99 37.68 22.23
N ILE A 134 -16.13 37.36 21.61
CA ILE A 134 -17.43 37.99 21.94
C ILE A 134 -17.92 37.52 23.31
N ARG A 135 -17.70 36.24 23.67
CA ARG A 135 -18.10 35.70 24.97
C ARG A 135 -17.31 36.29 26.13
N SER A 136 -16.00 36.53 25.96
CA SER A 136 -15.15 37.14 27.01
C SER A 136 -15.35 38.64 27.20
N ARG A 137 -16.02 39.33 26.28
CA ARG A 137 -16.43 40.74 26.43
C ARG A 137 -17.79 40.92 27.10
N ARG A 138 -18.52 39.82 27.31
CA ARG A 138 -19.89 39.81 27.87
C ARG A 138 -19.96 39.34 29.32
N SER A 139 -18.80 39.01 29.91
CA SER A 139 -18.58 38.68 31.33
C SER A 139 -17.75 39.77 31.98
#